data_AF-A0A943BGL7-F1
#
_entry.id   AF-A0A943BGL7-F1
#
_cell.length_a   1.000
_cell.length_b   1.000
_cell.length_c   1.000
_cell.angle_alpha   90.00
_cell.angle_beta   90.00
_cell.angle_gamma   90.00
#
_symmetry.space_group_name_H-M   'P 1'
#
loop_
_entity.id
_entity.type
_entity.pdbx_description
1 polymer ?
#
loop_
_entity_poly.entity_id
_entity_poly.type
_entity_poly.pdbx_seq_one_letter_code
_entity_poly.pdbx_strand_id
1 'polypeptide(L)'
;MNDHFAWLKRLVDRQNEKKYLSNCKKYERLKSMSEQELMFEYINVKVNYRHQKNIWILSIVLSVLLILQICKSCTDFINQVRTVASYQENPEVLLKIGFSIAGILTIAVIILIIILLFSYTKWLNESYKRVLFAALVLECRRKQTWYFHVDNKEMKN
;
A
#
# COMPACT_ATOMS: atom_id res chain seq x y z
N MET A 1 23.79 14.94 -9.57
CA MET A 1 24.34 14.21 -10.72
C MET A 1 24.18 12.70 -10.49
N ASN A 2 22.97 12.13 -10.65
CA ASN A 2 22.77 10.69 -10.95
C ASN A 2 21.34 10.29 -11.38
N ASP A 3 20.43 11.23 -11.63
CA ASP A 3 19.01 10.89 -11.88
C ASP A 3 18.72 10.47 -13.33
N HIS A 4 19.67 10.69 -14.25
CA HIS A 4 19.49 10.40 -15.67
C HIS A 4 19.61 8.91 -16.03
N PHE A 5 20.11 8.08 -15.11
CA PHE A 5 20.22 6.63 -15.28
C PHE A 5 19.28 5.82 -14.39
N ALA A 6 18.47 6.46 -13.54
CA ALA A 6 17.48 5.77 -12.72
C ALA A 6 16.35 5.12 -13.55
N TRP A 7 16.02 5.70 -14.72
CA TRP A 7 15.05 5.13 -15.66
C TRP A 7 15.65 3.98 -16.49
N LEU A 8 16.95 4.07 -16.84
CA LEU A 8 17.72 3.01 -17.52
C LEU A 8 17.95 1.81 -16.59
N LYS A 9 18.27 2.05 -15.30
CA LYS A 9 18.32 1.02 -14.26
C LYS A 9 16.96 0.35 -14.06
N ARG A 10 15.87 1.14 -14.07
CA ARG A 10 14.48 0.61 -14.11
C ARG A 10 14.19 -0.19 -15.38
N LEU A 11 14.76 0.15 -16.54
CA LEU A 11 14.57 -0.58 -17.80
C LEU A 11 15.37 -1.88 -17.88
N VAL A 12 16.59 -1.90 -17.34
CA VAL A 12 17.43 -3.09 -17.20
C VAL A 12 16.80 -4.05 -16.17
N ASP A 13 16.27 -3.51 -15.07
CA ASP A 13 15.42 -4.29 -14.16
C ASP A 13 14.17 -4.82 -14.87
N ARG A 14 13.51 -4.03 -15.74
CA ARG A 14 12.40 -4.52 -16.57
C ARG A 14 12.78 -5.64 -17.55
N GLN A 15 14.02 -5.73 -18.02
CA GLN A 15 14.47 -6.86 -18.87
C GLN A 15 14.67 -8.14 -18.04
N ASN A 16 15.27 -8.03 -16.86
CA ASN A 16 15.36 -9.13 -15.91
C ASN A 16 13.97 -9.55 -15.38
N GLU A 17 13.09 -8.59 -15.16
CA GLU A 17 11.69 -8.80 -14.81
C GLU A 17 10.94 -9.46 -15.97
N LYS A 18 11.13 -9.06 -17.24
CA LYS A 18 10.56 -9.77 -18.41
C LYS A 18 10.98 -11.24 -18.50
N LYS A 19 12.24 -11.53 -18.15
CA LYS A 19 12.78 -12.90 -18.09
C LYS A 19 12.22 -13.70 -16.90
N TYR A 20 11.89 -13.03 -15.80
CA TYR A 20 11.16 -13.60 -14.66
C TYR A 20 9.66 -13.77 -14.96
N LEU A 21 9.08 -12.84 -15.73
CA LEU A 21 7.69 -12.79 -16.16
C LEU A 21 7.40 -13.87 -17.20
N SER A 22 8.30 -14.14 -18.15
CA SER A 22 8.14 -15.22 -19.12
C SER A 22 8.00 -16.60 -18.47
N ASN A 23 8.55 -16.78 -17.26
CA ASN A 23 8.43 -18.00 -16.47
C ASN A 23 7.14 -18.05 -15.61
N CYS A 24 6.35 -16.98 -15.56
CA CYS A 24 5.17 -16.90 -14.72
C CYS A 24 3.92 -17.29 -15.53
N LYS A 25 3.17 -18.33 -15.12
CA LYS A 25 1.88 -18.73 -15.75
C LYS A 25 0.91 -17.56 -16.01
N LYS A 26 0.98 -16.53 -15.18
CA LYS A 26 0.13 -15.33 -15.27
C LYS A 26 0.48 -14.45 -16.48
N TYR A 27 1.73 -14.48 -16.93
CA TYR A 27 2.21 -13.77 -18.11
C TYR A 27 1.69 -14.41 -19.39
N GLU A 28 1.79 -15.73 -19.51
CA GLU A 28 1.26 -16.44 -20.68
C GLU A 28 -0.23 -16.20 -20.85
N ARG A 29 -1.00 -16.24 -19.75
CA ARG A 29 -2.44 -15.90 -19.77
C ARG A 29 -2.71 -14.48 -20.26
N LEU A 30 -1.98 -13.48 -19.74
CA LEU A 30 -2.18 -12.09 -20.15
C LEU A 30 -1.64 -11.81 -21.57
N LYS A 31 -0.67 -12.59 -22.03
CA LYS A 31 -0.14 -12.53 -23.40
C LYS A 31 -1.11 -13.16 -24.40
N SER A 32 -1.79 -14.24 -24.03
CA SER A 32 -2.74 -14.96 -24.91
C SER A 32 -4.10 -14.26 -25.06
N MET A 33 -4.46 -13.35 -24.14
CA MET A 33 -5.68 -12.53 -24.26
C MET A 33 -5.67 -11.64 -25.51
N SER A 34 -6.85 -11.29 -26.01
CA SER A 34 -6.97 -10.26 -27.06
C SER A 34 -6.52 -8.87 -26.54
N GLU A 35 -6.20 -7.94 -27.45
CA GLU A 35 -5.73 -6.60 -27.05
C GLU A 35 -6.82 -5.81 -26.29
N GLN A 36 -8.07 -5.93 -26.74
CA GLN A 36 -9.23 -5.31 -26.09
C GLN A 36 -9.46 -5.87 -24.68
N GLU A 37 -9.37 -7.18 -24.51
CA GLU A 37 -9.53 -7.86 -23.22
C GLU A 37 -8.40 -7.52 -22.24
N LEU A 38 -7.14 -7.45 -22.73
CA LEU A 38 -6.02 -7.02 -21.91
C LEU A 38 -6.14 -5.56 -21.46
N MET A 39 -6.63 -4.68 -22.33
CA MET A 39 -6.91 -3.28 -22.01
C MET A 39 -8.00 -3.16 -20.93
N PHE A 40 -9.07 -3.94 -21.04
CA PHE A 40 -10.13 -3.97 -20.04
C PHE A 40 -9.61 -4.46 -18.68
N GLU A 41 -8.85 -5.55 -18.67
CA GLU A 41 -8.23 -6.09 -17.45
C GLU A 41 -7.29 -5.07 -16.79
N TYR A 42 -6.46 -4.37 -17.59
CA TYR A 42 -5.61 -3.29 -17.09
C TYR A 42 -6.41 -2.15 -16.46
N ILE A 43 -7.47 -1.69 -17.12
CA ILE A 43 -8.34 -0.62 -16.59
C ILE A 43 -8.98 -1.08 -15.27
N ASN A 44 -9.52 -2.29 -15.24
CA ASN A 44 -10.16 -2.86 -14.05
C ASN A 44 -9.18 -2.93 -12.86
N VAL A 45 -8.00 -3.51 -13.06
CA VAL A 45 -6.96 -3.63 -12.03
C VAL A 45 -6.47 -2.25 -11.57
N LYS A 46 -6.36 -1.28 -12.48
CA LYS A 46 -5.95 0.11 -12.17
C LYS A 46 -7.01 0.86 -11.36
N VAL A 47 -8.28 0.73 -11.72
CA VAL A 47 -9.40 1.34 -10.98
C VAL A 47 -9.48 0.74 -9.59
N ASN A 48 -9.38 -0.59 -9.47
CA ASN A 48 -9.37 -1.27 -8.18
C ASN A 48 -8.20 -0.78 -7.32
N TYR A 49 -6.97 -0.72 -7.84
CA TYR A 49 -5.82 -0.18 -7.09
C TYR A 49 -6.06 1.26 -6.60
N ARG A 50 -6.65 2.13 -7.43
CA ARG A 50 -6.97 3.51 -7.02
C ARG A 50 -7.99 3.52 -5.87
N HIS A 51 -9.03 2.71 -5.97
CA HIS A 51 -10.04 2.59 -4.92
C HIS A 51 -9.41 2.12 -3.59
N GLN A 52 -8.57 1.08 -3.65
CA GLN A 52 -7.83 0.56 -2.50
C GLN A 52 -6.89 1.60 -1.90
N LYS A 53 -6.20 2.38 -2.72
CA LYS A 53 -5.35 3.49 -2.26
C LYS A 53 -6.17 4.54 -1.51
N ASN A 54 -7.34 4.89 -2.03
CA ASN A 54 -8.22 5.86 -1.36
C ASN A 54 -8.70 5.32 -0.01
N ILE A 55 -9.07 4.04 0.08
CA ILE A 55 -9.44 3.42 1.35
C ILE A 55 -8.24 3.40 2.32
N TRP A 56 -7.02 3.13 1.85
CA TRP A 56 -5.82 3.17 2.69
C TRP A 56 -5.57 4.57 3.28
N ILE A 57 -5.71 5.62 2.45
CA ILE A 57 -5.59 7.00 2.90
C ILE A 57 -6.68 7.32 3.93
N LEU A 58 -7.92 6.93 3.67
CA LEU A 58 -9.03 7.11 4.61
C LEU A 58 -8.75 6.38 5.94
N SER A 59 -8.22 5.15 5.87
CA SER A 59 -7.83 4.37 7.04
C SER A 59 -6.77 5.09 7.89
N ILE A 60 -5.80 5.76 7.27
CA ILE A 60 -4.80 6.57 7.98
C ILE A 60 -5.48 7.74 8.70
N VAL A 61 -6.33 8.50 8.00
CA VAL A 61 -7.04 9.64 8.58
C VAL A 61 -7.89 9.21 9.78
N LEU A 62 -8.66 8.12 9.63
CA LEU A 62 -9.46 7.56 10.72
C LEU A 62 -8.60 7.07 11.90
N SER A 63 -7.45 6.46 11.63
CA SER A 63 -6.51 6.03 12.68
C SER A 63 -6.00 7.21 13.50
N VAL A 64 -5.65 8.33 12.85
CA VAL A 64 -5.19 9.54 13.54
C VAL A 64 -6.30 10.12 14.42
N LEU A 65 -7.53 10.20 13.92
CA LEU A 65 -8.68 10.66 14.71
C LEU A 65 -8.93 9.77 15.93
N LEU A 66 -8.81 8.46 15.75
CA LEU A 66 -8.99 7.49 16.83
C LEU A 66 -7.89 7.62 17.89
N ILE A 67 -6.64 7.85 17.50
CA ILE A 67 -5.53 8.13 18.43
C ILE A 67 -5.80 9.40 19.23
N LEU A 68 -6.28 10.48 18.58
CA LEU A 68 -6.62 11.72 19.29
C LEU A 68 -7.73 11.49 20.33
N GLN A 69 -8.75 10.72 19.99
CA GLN A 69 -9.81 10.35 20.93
C GLN A 69 -9.27 9.53 22.11
N ILE A 70 -8.37 8.58 21.87
CA ILE A 70 -7.72 7.81 22.94
C ILE A 70 -6.91 8.74 23.85
N CYS A 71 -6.10 9.64 23.30
CA CYS A 71 -5.32 10.58 24.10
C CYS A 71 -6.20 11.45 25.00
N LYS A 72 -7.35 11.91 24.47
CA LYS A 72 -8.34 12.65 25.26
C LYS A 72 -8.89 11.78 26.40
N SER A 73 -9.36 10.58 26.09
CA SER A 73 -9.89 9.64 27.10
C SER A 73 -8.85 9.28 28.16
N CYS A 74 -7.58 9.12 27.80
CA CYS A 74 -6.50 8.87 28.76
C CYS A 74 -6.29 10.06 29.69
N THR A 75 -6.37 11.29 29.17
CA THR A 75 -6.25 12.50 29.99
C THR A 75 -7.41 12.62 30.97
N ASP A 76 -8.64 12.38 30.51
CA ASP A 76 -9.83 12.38 31.34
C ASP A 76 -9.74 11.32 32.45
N PHE A 77 -9.29 10.11 32.11
CA PHE A 77 -9.07 9.04 33.07
C PHE A 77 -8.00 9.41 34.12
N ILE A 78 -6.85 9.93 33.71
CA ILE A 78 -5.78 10.34 34.64
C ILE A 78 -6.28 11.44 35.58
N ASN A 79 -7.08 12.40 35.08
CA ASN A 79 -7.67 13.45 35.91
C ASN A 79 -8.65 12.89 36.94
N GLN A 80 -9.47 11.90 36.56
CA GLN A 80 -10.35 11.20 37.49
C GLN A 80 -9.54 10.45 38.55
N VAL A 81 -8.53 9.68 38.16
CA VAL A 81 -7.64 8.97 39.11
C VAL A 81 -6.97 9.94 40.06
N ARG A 82 -6.48 11.09 39.57
CA ARG A 82 -5.88 12.14 40.41
C ARG A 82 -6.87 12.69 41.44
N THR A 83 -8.10 12.94 41.01
CA THR A 83 -9.16 13.44 41.88
C THR A 83 -9.52 12.43 42.96
N VAL A 84 -9.59 11.14 42.64
CA VAL A 84 -9.86 10.10 43.64
C VAL A 84 -8.65 9.91 44.57
N ALA A 85 -7.43 9.97 44.03
CA ALA A 85 -6.20 9.82 44.80
C ALA A 85 -6.05 10.89 45.88
N SER A 86 -6.49 12.14 45.65
CA SER A 86 -6.38 13.19 46.66
C SER A 86 -7.17 12.94 47.95
N TYR A 87 -8.10 11.98 47.96
CA TYR A 87 -8.88 11.59 49.14
C TYR A 87 -8.35 10.32 49.83
N GLN A 88 -7.27 9.73 49.33
CA GLN A 88 -6.67 8.49 49.85
C GLN A 88 -5.48 8.78 50.77
N GLU A 89 -5.23 7.90 51.74
CA GLU A 89 -4.05 7.98 52.62
C GLU A 89 -2.74 7.80 51.84
N ASN A 90 -2.76 7.02 50.76
CA ASN A 90 -1.59 6.74 49.91
C ASN A 90 -1.85 7.12 48.44
N PRO A 91 -1.94 8.42 48.11
CA PRO A 91 -2.28 8.92 46.76
C PRO A 91 -1.29 8.42 45.69
N GLU A 92 -0.02 8.28 46.05
CA GLU A 92 1.04 7.88 45.13
C GLU A 92 0.85 6.47 44.57
N VAL A 93 0.37 5.53 45.40
CA VAL A 93 0.17 4.14 44.99
C VAL A 93 -0.95 4.06 43.96
N LEU A 94 -2.07 4.75 44.22
CA LEU A 94 -3.20 4.77 43.31
C LEU A 94 -2.85 5.44 41.96
N LEU A 95 -2.10 6.54 42.00
CA LEU A 95 -1.62 7.22 40.80
C LEU A 95 -0.71 6.32 39.95
N LYS A 96 0.25 5.61 40.57
CA LYS A 96 1.15 4.68 39.86
C LYS A 96 0.37 3.57 39.15
N ILE A 97 -0.61 2.98 39.85
CA ILE A 97 -1.44 1.90 39.29
C ILE A 97 -2.29 2.44 38.13
N GLY A 98 -2.97 3.57 38.31
CA GLY A 98 -3.80 4.18 37.27
C GLY A 98 -2.99 4.55 36.02
N PHE A 99 -1.81 5.15 36.18
CA PHE A 99 -0.95 5.49 35.06
C PHE A 99 -0.45 4.25 34.31
N SER A 100 -0.11 3.17 35.04
CA SER A 100 0.32 1.91 34.46
C SER A 100 -0.78 1.28 33.60
N ILE A 101 -2.01 1.19 34.11
CA ILE A 101 -3.16 0.63 33.39
C ILE A 101 -3.45 1.45 32.13
N ALA A 102 -3.51 2.78 32.26
CA ALA A 102 -3.76 3.67 31.12
C ALA A 102 -2.67 3.52 30.05
N GLY A 103 -1.40 3.45 30.45
CA GLY A 103 -0.27 3.25 29.54
C GLY A 103 -0.34 1.93 28.79
N ILE A 104 -0.56 0.81 29.49
CA ILE A 104 -0.63 -0.53 28.89
C ILE A 104 -1.77 -0.61 27.87
N LEU A 105 -2.96 -0.12 28.23
CA LEU A 105 -4.12 -0.12 27.32
C LEU A 105 -3.87 0.73 26.08
N THR A 106 -3.28 1.93 26.25
CA THR A 106 -2.97 2.82 25.15
C THR A 106 -1.97 2.19 24.18
N ILE A 107 -0.90 1.59 24.70
CA ILE A 107 0.13 0.92 23.89
C ILE A 107 -0.48 -0.26 23.14
N ALA A 108 -1.30 -1.09 23.80
CA ALA A 108 -1.95 -2.23 23.16
C ALA A 108 -2.82 -1.81 21.95
N VAL A 109 -3.60 -0.73 22.11
CA VAL A 109 -4.43 -0.21 21.01
C VAL A 109 -3.59 0.37 19.88
N ILE A 110 -2.52 1.11 20.19
CA ILE A 110 -1.59 1.64 19.17
C ILE A 110 -0.95 0.51 18.35
N ILE A 111 -0.51 -0.56 19.01
CA ILE A 111 0.08 -1.72 18.33
C ILE A 111 -0.94 -2.36 17.37
N LEU A 112 -2.19 -2.52 17.78
CA LEU A 112 -3.25 -3.05 16.91
C LEU A 112 -3.47 -2.18 15.67
N ILE A 113 -3.50 -0.85 15.82
CA ILE A 113 -3.63 0.09 14.70
C ILE A 113 -2.46 -0.08 13.72
N ILE A 114 -1.23 -0.18 14.22
CA ILE A 114 -0.03 -0.36 13.40
C ILE A 114 -0.09 -1.67 12.60
N ILE A 115 -0.50 -2.77 13.24
CA ILE A 115 -0.65 -4.08 12.57
C ILE A 115 -1.66 -3.99 11.43
N LEU A 116 -2.81 -3.34 11.67
CA LEU A 116 -3.85 -3.15 10.65
C LEU A 116 -3.33 -2.33 9.46
N LEU A 117 -2.63 -1.22 9.72
CA LEU A 117 -2.04 -0.39 8.67
C LEU A 117 -0.98 -1.14 7.86
N PHE A 118 -0.15 -1.95 8.52
CA PHE A 118 0.87 -2.75 7.86
C PHE A 118 0.25 -3.84 6.96
N SER A 119 -0.78 -4.52 7.46
CA SER A 119 -1.54 -5.51 6.68
C SER A 119 -2.12 -4.89 5.41
N TYR A 120 -2.74 -3.71 5.54
CA TYR A 120 -3.32 -3.00 4.41
C TYR A 120 -2.26 -2.54 3.40
N THR A 121 -1.10 -2.10 3.89
CA THR A 121 0.03 -1.70 3.03
C THR A 121 0.54 -2.87 2.19
N LYS A 122 0.62 -4.07 2.78
CA LYS A 122 1.00 -5.30 2.07
C LYS A 122 0.01 -5.60 0.94
N TRP A 123 -1.29 -5.52 1.23
CA TRP A 123 -2.34 -5.74 0.24
C TRP A 123 -2.29 -4.71 -0.91
N LEU A 124 -2.07 -3.43 -0.57
CA LEU A 124 -1.92 -2.37 -1.56
C LEU A 124 -0.71 -2.62 -2.48
N ASN A 125 0.40 -3.09 -1.93
CA ASN A 125 1.61 -3.40 -2.69
C ASN A 125 1.39 -4.56 -3.66
N GLU A 126 0.64 -5.58 -3.25
CA GLU A 126 0.26 -6.68 -4.15
C GLU A 126 -0.62 -6.19 -5.31
N SER A 127 -1.57 -5.30 -5.04
CA SER A 127 -2.36 -4.66 -6.09
C SER A 127 -1.53 -3.77 -7.01
N TYR A 128 -0.57 -3.01 -6.47
CA TYR A 128 0.37 -2.21 -7.24
C TYR A 128 1.18 -3.09 -8.22
N LYS A 129 1.72 -4.21 -7.74
CA LYS A 129 2.45 -5.18 -8.58
C LYS A 129 1.58 -5.69 -9.73
N ARG A 130 0.29 -5.97 -9.47
CA ARG A 130 -0.66 -6.39 -10.53
C ARG A 130 -0.87 -5.31 -11.60
N VAL A 131 -1.02 -4.03 -11.20
CA VAL A 131 -1.12 -2.91 -12.15
C VAL A 131 0.13 -2.79 -13.00
N LEU A 132 1.32 -2.86 -12.37
CA LEU A 132 2.61 -2.77 -13.05
C LEU A 132 2.75 -3.87 -14.09
N PHE A 133 2.43 -5.11 -13.70
CA PHE A 133 2.48 -6.27 -14.59
C PHE A 133 1.61 -6.07 -15.84
N ALA A 134 0.35 -5.69 -15.67
CA ALA A 134 -0.56 -5.48 -16.79
C ALA A 134 -0.10 -4.33 -17.70
N ALA A 135 0.43 -3.24 -17.13
CA ALA A 135 1.01 -2.13 -17.89
C ALA A 135 2.23 -2.57 -18.73
N LEU A 136 3.09 -3.41 -18.17
CA LEU A 136 4.28 -3.93 -18.86
C LEU A 136 3.92 -4.79 -20.07
N VAL A 137 2.93 -5.68 -19.93
CA VAL A 137 2.46 -6.53 -21.04
C VAL A 137 1.89 -5.68 -22.18
N LEU A 138 1.11 -4.64 -21.85
CA LEU A 138 0.59 -3.69 -22.84
C LEU A 138 1.69 -2.92 -23.56
N GLU A 139 2.73 -2.48 -22.84
CA GLU A 139 3.87 -1.77 -23.45
C GLU A 139 4.70 -2.69 -24.36
N CYS A 140 4.86 -3.97 -23.99
CA CYS A 140 5.51 -4.98 -24.84
C CYS A 140 4.78 -5.18 -26.16
N ARG A 141 3.45 -5.37 -26.13
CA ARG A 141 2.66 -5.56 -27.35
C ARG A 141 2.72 -4.34 -28.26
N ARG A 142 2.50 -3.13 -27.73
CA ARG A 142 2.59 -1.90 -28.53
C ARG A 142 3.92 -1.73 -29.25
N LYS A 143 5.04 -2.10 -28.60
CA LYS A 143 6.35 -2.06 -29.26
C LYS A 143 6.42 -3.09 -30.39
N GLN A 144 5.99 -4.32 -30.19
CA GLN A 144 5.97 -5.34 -31.25
C GLN A 144 5.12 -4.93 -32.45
N THR A 145 3.94 -4.35 -32.24
CA THR A 145 3.09 -3.84 -33.32
C THR A 145 3.77 -2.71 -34.09
N TRP A 146 4.49 -1.82 -33.39
CA TRP A 146 5.26 -0.75 -34.01
C TRP A 146 6.39 -1.28 -34.91
N TYR A 147 7.18 -2.25 -34.44
CA TYR A 147 8.24 -2.87 -35.25
C TYR A 147 7.67 -3.54 -36.50
N PHE A 148 6.57 -4.29 -36.37
CA PHE A 148 5.87 -4.87 -37.52
C PHE A 148 5.37 -3.84 -38.53
N HIS A 149 4.95 -2.65 -38.07
CA HIS A 149 4.45 -1.59 -38.95
C HIS A 149 5.57 -0.83 -39.67
N VAL A 150 6.74 -0.71 -39.04
CA VAL A 150 7.93 -0.11 -39.66
C VAL A 150 8.54 -1.07 -40.68
N ASP A 151 8.73 -2.36 -40.34
CA ASP A 151 9.26 -3.36 -41.27
C ASP A 151 8.38 -3.54 -42.51
N ASN A 152 7.06 -3.49 -42.36
CA ASN A 152 6.11 -3.59 -43.48
C ASN A 152 6.05 -2.33 -44.36
N LYS A 153 6.53 -1.18 -43.87
CA LYS A 153 6.72 0.03 -44.68
C LYS A 153 8.02 -0.02 -45.47
N GLU A 154 9.08 -0.59 -44.90
CA GLU A 154 10.36 -0.74 -45.59
C GLU A 154 10.34 -1.82 -46.67
N MET A 155 9.51 -2.86 -46.54
CA MET A 155 9.31 -3.89 -47.58
C MET A 155 8.39 -3.46 -48.73
N LYS A 156 7.84 -2.25 -48.72
CA LYS A 156 6.97 -1.70 -49.78
C LYS A 156 7.59 -0.55 -50.56
N ASN A 157 8.86 -0.23 -50.30
CA ASN A 157 9.70 0.66 -51.12
C ASN A 157 10.75 -0.17 -51.86
#